data_AF-A0A515MCA6-F1
#
_entry.id   AF-A0A515MCA6-F1
#
_cell.length_a   1.000
_cell.length_b   1.000
_cell.length_c   1.000
_cell.angle_alpha   90.00
_cell.angle_beta   90.00
_cell.angle_gamma   90.00
#
_symmetry.space_group_name_H-M   'P 1'
#
loop_
_entity.id
_entity.type
_entity.pdbx_description
1 polymer ?
#
loop_
_entity_poly.entity_id
_entity_poly.type
_entity_poly.pdbx_seq_one_letter_code
_entity_poly.pdbx_strand_id
1 'polypeptide(L)'
;KSVGEVMSIGRNFEEAFQKALRMVDENVNGFDPNIKKVNEDELREPTDKRMFVLAAALKQGYTVEKLYELTKIDKWFLEKFKNIIDYYKNLEDTNSKTISFDIIKKAKQIGFSDRQIAVAIKSTELAVRKLREEYKITPFVKQIDTVAAEWPASTNYLYLTYNGVTHDIDFSEEFTMVLGSGVYR
;
A
#
# COMPACT_ATOMS: atom_id res chain seq x y z
N LYS A 1 10.70 21.32 -3.48
CA LYS A 1 10.43 21.13 -4.94
C LYS A 1 10.78 19.69 -5.27
N SER A 2 10.00 19.02 -6.12
CA SER A 2 10.26 17.62 -6.47
C SER A 2 11.57 17.50 -7.27
N VAL A 3 12.28 16.40 -7.03
CA VAL A 3 13.54 16.01 -7.70
C VAL A 3 13.39 14.69 -8.48
N GLY A 4 12.26 14.00 -8.30
CA GLY A 4 11.93 12.75 -8.97
C GLY A 4 10.49 12.33 -8.70
N GLU A 5 10.03 11.30 -9.41
CA GLU A 5 8.67 10.75 -9.26
C GLU A 5 8.69 9.23 -9.31
N VAL A 6 7.64 8.62 -8.77
CA VAL A 6 7.46 7.17 -8.74
C VAL A 6 6.11 6.81 -9.33
N MET A 7 6.04 5.64 -9.95
CA MET A 7 4.81 5.06 -10.45
C MET A 7 4.65 3.67 -9.85
N SER A 8 3.44 3.34 -9.41
CA SER A 8 3.11 2.01 -8.91
C SER A 8 1.78 1.56 -9.48
N ILE A 9 1.60 0.24 -9.56
CA ILE A 9 0.43 -0.39 -10.16
C ILE A 9 -0.22 -1.34 -9.15
N GLY A 10 -1.55 -1.26 -9.07
CA GLY A 10 -2.41 -2.09 -8.25
C GLY A 10 -3.80 -2.17 -8.86
N ARG A 11 -4.57 -3.20 -8.49
CA ARG A 11 -5.95 -3.37 -9.01
C ARG A 11 -7.00 -2.66 -8.16
N ASN A 12 -6.57 -1.98 -7.11
CA ASN A 12 -7.36 -1.00 -6.37
C ASN A 12 -6.47 0.17 -5.96
N PHE A 13 -7.11 1.27 -5.58
CA PHE A 13 -6.43 2.50 -5.24
C PHE A 13 -5.52 2.33 -4.02
N GLU A 14 -5.99 1.67 -2.97
CA GLU A 14 -5.26 1.48 -1.72
C GLU A 14 -3.94 0.73 -1.94
N GLU A 15 -3.97 -0.33 -2.76
CA GLU A 15 -2.80 -1.13 -3.15
C GLU A 15 -1.77 -0.28 -3.90
N ALA A 16 -2.21 0.44 -4.93
CA ALA A 16 -1.32 1.30 -5.71
C ALA A 16 -0.75 2.41 -4.82
N PHE A 17 -1.60 3.14 -4.12
CA PHE A 17 -1.18 4.26 -3.27
C PHE A 17 -0.14 3.86 -2.22
N GLN A 18 -0.35 2.76 -1.48
CA GLN A 18 0.62 2.33 -0.48
C GLN A 18 1.93 1.82 -1.10
N LYS A 19 1.90 1.22 -2.30
CA LYS A 19 3.13 0.87 -3.04
C LYS A 19 3.90 2.12 -3.46
N ALA A 20 3.21 3.13 -4.02
CA ALA A 20 3.83 4.39 -4.42
C ALA A 20 4.53 5.06 -3.23
N LEU A 21 3.87 5.16 -2.07
CA LEU A 21 4.47 5.75 -0.87
C LEU A 21 5.79 5.06 -0.45
N ARG A 22 5.87 3.73 -0.55
CA ARG A 22 7.10 2.97 -0.26
C ARG A 22 8.20 3.18 -1.30
N MET A 23 7.85 3.52 -2.53
CA MET A 23 8.84 3.75 -3.59
C MET A 23 9.54 5.12 -3.45
N VAL A 24 8.90 6.09 -2.77
CA VAL A 24 9.44 7.45 -2.59
C VAL A 24 10.63 7.45 -1.61
N ASP A 25 10.49 6.79 -0.46
CA ASP A 25 11.47 6.80 0.62
C ASP A 25 11.54 5.42 1.29
N GLU A 26 12.75 4.92 1.50
CA GLU A 26 13.03 3.62 2.12
C GLU A 26 12.58 3.53 3.59
N ASN A 27 12.42 4.68 4.24
CA ASN A 27 11.96 4.79 5.62
C ASN A 27 10.43 4.81 5.73
N VAL A 28 9.71 4.96 4.61
CA VAL A 28 8.26 5.01 4.55
C VAL A 28 7.73 3.61 4.25
N ASN A 29 7.03 3.01 5.21
CA ASN A 29 6.49 1.66 5.05
C ASN A 29 5.13 1.61 4.34
N GLY A 30 4.52 2.78 4.07
CA GLY A 30 3.22 2.99 3.44
C GLY A 30 2.49 4.16 4.09
N PHE A 31 1.15 4.16 4.08
CA PHE A 31 0.35 5.23 4.69
C PHE A 31 0.25 5.07 6.22
N ASP A 32 1.34 5.39 6.91
CA ASP A 32 1.49 5.19 8.36
C ASP A 32 1.03 6.43 9.17
N PRO A 33 0.04 6.28 10.07
CA PRO A 33 -0.49 7.38 10.86
C PRO A 33 0.39 7.81 12.05
N ASN A 34 1.49 7.09 12.34
CA ASN A 34 2.34 7.35 13.50
C ASN A 34 3.61 8.16 13.17
N ILE A 35 3.87 8.48 11.89
CA ILE A 35 5.06 9.23 11.46
C ILE A 35 4.96 10.72 11.84
N LYS A 36 3.75 11.30 11.79
CA LYS A 36 3.48 12.70 12.09
C LYS A 36 2.37 12.85 13.12
N LYS A 37 2.36 14.01 13.78
CA LYS A 37 1.22 14.46 14.58
C LYS A 37 0.25 15.23 13.67
N VAL A 38 -1.00 15.30 14.09
CA VAL A 38 -2.01 16.12 13.42
C VAL A 38 -1.60 17.58 13.50
N ASN A 39 -1.68 18.26 12.36
CA ASN A 39 -1.43 19.68 12.21
C ASN A 39 -2.38 20.20 11.13
N GLU A 40 -3.41 20.98 11.50
CA GLU A 40 -4.40 21.46 10.53
C GLU A 40 -3.82 22.46 9.54
N ASP A 41 -2.77 23.20 9.91
CA ASP A 41 -2.12 24.14 9.02
C ASP A 41 -1.40 23.39 7.88
N GLU A 42 -0.72 22.27 8.18
CA GLU A 42 -0.14 21.39 7.15
C GLU A 42 -1.21 20.65 6.33
N LEU A 43 -2.44 20.51 6.84
CA LEU A 43 -3.55 20.00 6.04
C LEU A 43 -4.08 21.07 5.09
N ARG A 44 -4.07 22.34 5.48
CA ARG A 44 -4.50 23.48 4.64
C ARG A 44 -3.45 23.88 3.61
N GLU A 45 -2.21 23.99 4.04
CA GLU A 45 -1.05 24.38 3.24
C GLU A 45 -0.29 23.14 2.76
N PRO A 46 -0.31 22.83 1.45
CA PRO A 46 0.29 21.60 0.95
C PRO A 46 1.81 21.52 1.19
N THR A 47 2.24 20.49 1.91
CA THR A 47 3.66 20.13 2.11
C THR A 47 3.98 18.74 1.55
N ASP A 48 5.26 18.43 1.43
CA ASP A 48 5.77 17.09 1.11
C ASP A 48 5.38 16.02 2.15
N LYS A 49 5.02 16.45 3.37
CA LYS A 49 4.65 15.56 4.50
C LYS A 49 3.15 15.50 4.77
N ARG A 50 2.34 16.26 4.02
CA ARG A 50 0.88 16.37 4.19
C ARG A 50 0.17 15.02 4.28
N MET A 51 0.60 14.02 3.50
CA MET A 51 -0.01 12.68 3.52
C MET A 51 0.13 11.99 4.90
N PHE A 52 1.25 12.18 5.60
CA PHE A 52 1.42 11.58 6.94
C PHE A 52 0.61 12.32 8.01
N VAL A 53 0.44 13.63 7.86
CA VAL A 53 -0.46 14.42 8.71
C VAL A 53 -1.91 14.02 8.49
N LEU A 54 -2.30 13.75 7.23
CA LEU A 54 -3.62 13.24 6.85
C LEU A 54 -3.89 11.87 7.49
N ALA A 55 -2.93 10.95 7.43
CA ALA A 55 -3.02 9.64 8.07
C ALA A 55 -3.24 9.77 9.59
N ALA A 56 -2.48 10.64 10.26
CA ALA A 56 -2.63 10.91 11.68
C ALA A 56 -4.02 11.49 12.02
N ALA A 57 -4.56 12.38 11.17
CA ALA A 57 -5.86 13.01 11.39
C ALA A 57 -7.01 12.00 11.28
N LEU A 58 -6.95 11.12 10.28
CA LEU A 58 -7.86 9.99 10.14
C LEU A 58 -7.78 9.06 11.37
N LYS A 59 -6.57 8.80 11.88
CA LYS A 59 -6.41 7.96 13.09
C LYS A 59 -7.04 8.62 14.31
N GLN A 60 -6.93 9.94 14.46
CA GLN A 60 -7.59 10.72 15.51
C GLN A 60 -9.10 10.91 15.32
N GLY A 61 -9.69 10.35 14.27
CA GLY A 61 -11.15 10.35 14.08
C GLY A 61 -11.71 11.60 13.38
N TYR A 62 -10.88 12.34 12.63
CA TYR A 62 -11.38 13.42 11.78
C TYR A 62 -12.32 12.85 10.72
N THR A 63 -13.44 13.53 10.48
CA THR A 63 -14.40 13.13 9.44
C THR A 63 -13.90 13.46 8.05
N VAL A 64 -14.41 12.74 7.04
CA VAL A 64 -14.09 13.00 5.64
C VAL A 64 -14.51 14.41 5.23
N GLU A 65 -15.62 14.91 5.74
CA GLU A 65 -16.08 16.29 5.52
C GLU A 65 -15.07 17.31 6.04
N LYS A 66 -14.59 17.12 7.28
CA LYS A 66 -13.60 18.03 7.87
C LYS A 66 -12.30 18.01 7.06
N LEU A 67 -11.83 16.83 6.67
CA LEU A 67 -10.61 16.69 5.87
C LEU A 67 -10.79 17.27 4.46
N TYR A 68 -11.96 17.16 3.85
CA TYR A 68 -12.27 17.83 2.59
C TYR A 68 -12.18 19.35 2.74
N GLU A 69 -12.76 19.92 3.80
CA GLU A 69 -12.69 21.37 4.03
C GLU A 69 -11.27 21.87 4.23
N LEU A 70 -10.45 21.12 4.98
CA LEU A 70 -9.05 21.46 5.20
C LEU A 70 -8.21 21.27 3.93
N THR A 71 -8.42 20.19 3.18
CA THR A 71 -7.45 19.77 2.16
C THR A 71 -7.84 20.02 0.72
N LYS A 72 -9.15 20.10 0.46
CA LYS A 72 -9.79 20.07 -0.87
C LYS A 72 -9.47 18.82 -1.70
N ILE A 73 -8.93 17.76 -1.08
CA ILE A 73 -8.81 16.44 -1.68
C ILE A 73 -10.23 15.86 -1.81
N ASP A 74 -10.58 15.37 -3.00
CA ASP A 74 -11.90 14.81 -3.24
C ASP A 74 -12.26 13.71 -2.22
N LYS A 75 -13.53 13.71 -1.80
CA LYS A 75 -14.04 12.81 -0.77
C LYS A 75 -13.83 11.34 -1.13
N TRP A 76 -13.86 10.98 -2.42
CA TRP A 76 -13.59 9.62 -2.85
C TRP A 76 -12.21 9.14 -2.40
N PHE A 77 -11.16 9.95 -2.58
CA PHE A 77 -9.81 9.60 -2.12
C PHE A 77 -9.73 9.57 -0.60
N LEU A 78 -10.37 10.52 0.08
CA LEU A 78 -10.40 10.57 1.54
C LEU A 78 -11.05 9.31 2.14
N GLU A 79 -12.11 8.80 1.54
CA GLU A 79 -12.71 7.51 1.93
C GLU A 79 -11.74 6.34 1.72
N LYS A 80 -10.97 6.34 0.62
CA LYS A 80 -9.94 5.30 0.40
C LYS A 80 -8.81 5.37 1.42
N PHE A 81 -8.37 6.57 1.79
CA PHE A 81 -7.39 6.74 2.86
C PHE A 81 -7.96 6.31 4.21
N LYS A 82 -9.23 6.62 4.48
CA LYS A 82 -9.94 6.16 5.68
C LYS A 82 -9.98 4.64 5.75
N ASN A 83 -10.27 3.93 4.65
CA ASN A 83 -10.24 2.46 4.61
C ASN A 83 -8.89 1.90 5.08
N ILE A 84 -7.78 2.49 4.64
CA ILE A 84 -6.43 2.05 5.04
C ILE A 84 -6.25 2.25 6.54
N ILE A 85 -6.63 3.41 7.09
CA ILE A 85 -6.44 3.73 8.51
C ILE A 85 -7.37 2.95 9.42
N ASP A 86 -8.63 2.73 9.03
CA ASP A 86 -9.56 1.87 9.76
C ASP A 86 -9.01 0.44 9.84
N TYR A 87 -8.44 -0.07 8.74
CA TYR A 87 -7.82 -1.38 8.72
C TYR A 87 -6.53 -1.44 9.56
N TYR A 88 -5.75 -0.36 9.58
CA TYR A 88 -4.59 -0.22 10.47
C TYR A 88 -5.02 -0.35 11.93
N LYS A 89 -6.09 0.34 12.35
CA LYS A 89 -6.65 0.22 13.71
C LYS A 89 -7.09 -1.21 14.01
N ASN A 90 -7.78 -1.85 13.07
CA ASN A 90 -8.18 -3.26 13.23
C ASN A 90 -6.98 -4.20 13.44
N LEU A 91 -5.85 -3.96 12.74
CA LEU A 91 -4.62 -4.70 12.98
C LEU A 91 -4.05 -4.42 14.39
N GLU A 92 -4.03 -3.16 14.84
CA GLU A 92 -3.56 -2.80 16.19
C GLU A 92 -4.41 -3.45 17.31
N ASP A 93 -5.72 -3.60 17.07
CA ASP A 93 -6.65 -4.23 18.01
C ASP A 93 -6.58 -5.77 17.97
N THR A 94 -5.95 -6.34 16.94
CA THR A 94 -5.80 -7.80 16.81
C THR A 94 -4.74 -8.32 17.77
N ASN A 95 -5.08 -9.34 18.56
CA ASN A 95 -4.11 -10.01 19.41
C ASN A 95 -3.04 -10.71 18.54
N SER A 96 -1.77 -10.35 18.74
CA SER A 96 -0.63 -10.77 17.91
C SER A 96 -0.43 -12.29 17.80
N LYS A 97 -1.02 -13.07 18.73
CA LYS A 97 -0.93 -14.53 18.75
C LYS A 97 -1.86 -15.25 17.77
N THR A 98 -2.89 -14.59 17.25
CA THR A 98 -3.93 -15.24 16.43
C THR A 98 -4.42 -14.35 15.29
N ILE A 99 -3.51 -13.91 14.42
CA ILE A 99 -3.91 -13.22 13.18
C ILE A 99 -4.40 -14.24 12.14
N SER A 100 -5.63 -14.07 11.68
CA SER A 100 -6.27 -15.01 10.76
C SER A 100 -5.77 -14.84 9.32
N PHE A 101 -5.98 -15.88 8.51
CA PHE A 101 -5.77 -15.87 7.07
C PHE A 101 -6.44 -14.65 6.40
N ASP A 102 -7.71 -14.42 6.70
CA ASP A 102 -8.49 -13.35 6.08
C ASP A 102 -7.97 -11.96 6.44
N ILE A 103 -7.52 -11.77 7.69
CA ILE A 103 -6.95 -10.49 8.13
C ILE A 103 -5.67 -10.18 7.34
N ILE A 104 -4.76 -11.16 7.21
CA ILE A 104 -3.53 -10.97 6.43
C ILE A 104 -3.89 -10.75 4.96
N LYS A 105 -4.72 -11.61 4.37
CA LYS A 105 -5.09 -11.53 2.95
C LYS A 105 -5.67 -10.16 2.59
N LYS A 106 -6.60 -9.65 3.40
CA LYS A 106 -7.21 -8.34 3.17
C LYS A 106 -6.22 -7.20 3.36
N ALA A 107 -5.32 -7.28 4.35
CA ALA A 107 -4.24 -6.29 4.53
C ALA A 107 -3.37 -6.20 3.27
N LYS A 108 -2.97 -7.35 2.72
CA LYS A 108 -2.15 -7.42 1.50
C LYS A 108 -2.90 -6.88 0.28
N GLN A 109 -4.20 -7.19 0.14
CA GLN A 109 -5.04 -6.71 -0.96
C GLN A 109 -5.20 -5.20 -0.99
N ILE A 110 -5.14 -4.51 0.16
CA ILE A 110 -5.18 -3.04 0.24
C ILE A 110 -3.79 -2.41 0.36
N GLY A 111 -2.72 -3.17 0.12
CA GLY A 111 -1.37 -2.65 -0.06
C GLY A 111 -0.46 -2.61 1.16
N PHE A 112 -0.83 -3.20 2.29
CA PHE A 112 0.05 -3.23 3.47
C PHE A 112 1.30 -4.06 3.20
N SER A 113 2.47 -3.54 3.59
CA SER A 113 3.71 -4.31 3.63
C SER A 113 3.74 -5.27 4.82
N ASP A 114 4.57 -6.32 4.74
CA ASP A 114 4.75 -7.24 5.89
C ASP A 114 5.31 -6.47 7.10
N ARG A 115 6.17 -5.46 6.84
CA ARG A 115 6.68 -4.52 7.85
C ARG A 115 5.58 -3.66 8.51
N GLN A 116 4.65 -3.09 7.76
CA GLN A 116 3.52 -2.33 8.34
C GLN A 116 2.64 -3.22 9.23
N ILE A 117 2.32 -4.43 8.76
CA ILE A 117 1.52 -5.39 9.54
C ILE A 117 2.26 -5.73 10.83
N ALA A 118 3.56 -6.03 10.75
CA ALA A 118 4.39 -6.36 11.89
C ALA A 118 4.41 -5.23 12.94
N VAL A 119 4.54 -3.98 12.52
CA VAL A 119 4.47 -2.82 13.42
C VAL A 119 3.11 -2.75 14.12
N ALA A 120 2.01 -2.85 13.38
CA ALA A 120 0.66 -2.76 13.94
C ALA A 120 0.39 -3.86 14.98
N ILE A 121 0.80 -5.10 14.70
CA ILE A 121 0.55 -6.25 15.60
C ILE A 121 1.68 -6.50 16.61
N LYS A 122 2.67 -5.59 16.71
CA LYS A 122 3.82 -5.72 17.62
C LYS A 122 4.61 -7.02 17.43
N SER A 123 4.90 -7.37 16.18
CA SER A 123 5.66 -8.56 15.76
C SER A 123 6.87 -8.15 14.91
N THR A 124 7.54 -9.13 14.31
CA THR A 124 8.65 -8.91 13.37
C THR A 124 8.19 -9.12 11.92
N GLU A 125 8.80 -8.40 10.98
CA GLU A 125 8.51 -8.56 9.56
C GLU A 125 8.72 -10.01 9.08
N LEU A 126 9.77 -10.66 9.57
CA LEU A 126 10.06 -12.06 9.24
C LEU A 126 8.95 -13.00 9.72
N ALA A 127 8.41 -12.79 10.93
CA ALA A 127 7.31 -13.60 11.45
C ALA A 127 6.03 -13.43 10.62
N VAL A 128 5.68 -12.20 10.25
CA VAL A 128 4.53 -11.92 9.38
C VAL A 128 4.73 -12.56 8.00
N ARG A 129 5.94 -12.46 7.44
CA ARG A 129 6.27 -13.07 6.15
C ARG A 129 6.11 -14.59 6.17
N LYS A 130 6.66 -15.26 7.19
CA LYS A 130 6.55 -16.73 7.35
C LYS A 130 5.09 -17.16 7.45
N LEU A 131 4.31 -16.50 8.30
CA LEU A 131 2.89 -16.79 8.46
C LEU A 131 2.10 -16.57 7.16
N ARG A 132 2.41 -15.49 6.44
CA ARG A 132 1.81 -15.20 5.14
C ARG A 132 2.11 -16.31 4.11
N GLU A 133 3.35 -16.82 4.09
CA GLU A 133 3.79 -17.91 3.23
C GLU A 133 3.17 -19.26 3.63
N GLU A 134 3.04 -19.56 4.92
CA GLU A 134 2.32 -20.75 5.45
C GLU A 134 0.84 -20.74 5.03
N TYR A 135 0.22 -19.56 5.05
CA TYR A 135 -1.12 -19.32 4.53
C TYR A 135 -1.21 -19.31 2.99
N LYS A 136 -0.10 -19.47 2.27
CA LYS A 136 -0.05 -19.43 0.80
C LYS A 136 -0.60 -18.11 0.23
N ILE A 137 -0.40 -17.00 0.95
CA ILE A 137 -0.80 -15.67 0.50
C ILE A 137 0.40 -15.04 -0.23
N THR A 138 0.46 -15.24 -1.54
CA THR A 138 1.47 -14.65 -2.43
C THR A 138 0.81 -13.75 -3.46
N PRO A 139 1.50 -12.71 -3.95
CA PRO A 139 0.98 -11.90 -5.04
C PRO A 139 1.02 -12.69 -6.36
N PHE A 140 0.21 -12.26 -7.31
CA PHE A 140 0.17 -12.78 -8.67
C PHE A 140 0.82 -11.81 -9.65
N VAL A 141 1.43 -12.36 -10.70
CA VAL A 141 2.04 -11.60 -11.80
C VAL A 141 0.99 -11.33 -12.84
N LYS A 142 0.82 -10.07 -13.21
CA LYS A 142 -0.14 -9.59 -14.20
C LYS A 142 0.51 -8.80 -15.30
N GLN A 143 0.02 -8.95 -16.52
CA GLN A 143 0.48 -8.22 -17.71
C GLN A 143 -0.23 -6.87 -17.86
N ILE A 144 0.46 -5.93 -18.50
CA ILE A 144 -0.08 -4.67 -18.99
C ILE A 144 -0.20 -4.81 -20.51
N ASP A 145 -1.41 -5.06 -20.97
CA ASP A 145 -1.73 -5.41 -22.36
C ASP A 145 -2.34 -4.25 -23.17
N THR A 146 -2.64 -3.12 -22.52
CA THR A 146 -3.34 -1.94 -23.08
C THR A 146 -4.81 -2.12 -23.46
N VAL A 147 -5.33 -3.35 -23.40
CA VAL A 147 -6.66 -3.73 -23.91
C VAL A 147 -7.50 -4.48 -22.88
N ALA A 148 -7.07 -4.51 -21.61
CA ALA A 148 -7.77 -5.20 -20.51
C ALA A 148 -8.10 -6.67 -20.83
N ALA A 149 -7.12 -7.38 -21.38
CA ALA A 149 -7.15 -8.77 -21.81
C ALA A 149 -8.12 -9.08 -22.97
N GLU A 150 -8.56 -8.07 -23.75
CA GLU A 150 -9.30 -8.31 -24.99
C GLU A 150 -8.50 -9.17 -25.98
N TRP A 151 -7.20 -8.93 -26.06
CA TRP A 151 -6.26 -9.68 -26.88
C TRP A 151 -5.05 -10.13 -26.04
N PRO A 152 -4.49 -11.33 -26.31
CA PRO A 152 -3.27 -11.78 -25.64
C PRO A 152 -2.12 -10.79 -25.86
N ALA A 153 -1.40 -10.45 -24.79
CA ALA A 153 -0.22 -9.60 -24.89
C ALA A 153 0.97 -10.37 -25.46
N SER A 154 1.63 -9.79 -26.46
CA SER A 154 2.88 -10.33 -27.02
C SER A 154 4.12 -9.90 -26.22
N THR A 155 3.96 -9.11 -25.15
CA THR A 155 5.06 -8.53 -24.37
C THR A 155 4.89 -8.76 -22.86
N ASN A 156 6.03 -8.84 -22.15
CA ASN A 156 6.07 -9.06 -20.70
C ASN A 156 6.32 -7.76 -19.94
N TYR A 157 5.40 -6.80 -20.04
CA TYR A 157 5.37 -5.66 -19.12
C TYR A 157 4.47 -6.01 -17.92
N LEU A 158 5.08 -6.17 -16.74
CA LEU A 158 4.49 -6.90 -15.63
C LEU A 158 4.33 -6.04 -14.36
N TYR A 159 3.33 -6.37 -13.56
CA TYR A 159 3.21 -5.90 -12.17
C TYR A 159 2.74 -7.03 -11.24
N LEU A 160 2.99 -6.87 -9.94
CA LEU A 160 2.53 -7.79 -8.91
C LEU A 160 1.27 -7.26 -8.23
N THR A 161 0.30 -8.13 -7.96
CA THR A 161 -0.91 -7.77 -7.18
C THR A 161 -1.42 -8.90 -6.30
N TYR A 162 -1.94 -8.57 -5.12
CA TYR A 162 -2.67 -9.53 -4.26
C TYR A 162 -4.14 -9.70 -4.68
N ASN A 163 -4.61 -8.91 -5.64
CA ASN A 163 -5.98 -8.93 -6.15
C ASN A 163 -6.06 -9.81 -7.41
N GLY A 164 -5.44 -10.99 -7.39
CA GLY A 164 -5.44 -11.97 -8.47
C GLY A 164 -5.76 -13.37 -7.93
N VAL A 165 -5.95 -14.30 -8.86
CA VAL A 165 -6.14 -15.73 -8.55
C VAL A 165 -5.23 -16.65 -9.37
N THR A 166 -4.59 -16.11 -10.41
CA THR A 166 -3.66 -16.81 -11.32
C THR A 166 -2.58 -15.84 -11.81
N HIS A 167 -1.45 -16.37 -12.27
CA HIS A 167 -0.45 -15.60 -13.01
C HIS A 167 -0.86 -15.49 -14.48
N ASP A 168 -0.44 -14.42 -15.15
CA ASP A 168 -0.67 -14.26 -16.61
C ASP A 168 0.46 -14.89 -17.45
N ILE A 169 1.54 -15.36 -16.81
CA ILE A 169 2.71 -15.99 -17.44
C ILE A 169 3.17 -17.22 -16.66
N ASP A 170 3.93 -18.07 -17.33
CA ASP A 170 4.62 -19.22 -16.73
C ASP A 170 6.05 -18.87 -16.28
N PHE A 171 6.60 -19.66 -15.37
CA PHE A 171 7.95 -19.47 -14.79
C PHE A 171 8.81 -20.73 -15.01
N SER A 172 8.97 -21.14 -16.27
CA SER A 172 9.62 -22.41 -16.65
C SER A 172 11.15 -22.34 -16.80
N GLU A 173 11.71 -21.13 -16.83
CA GLU A 173 13.12 -20.89 -17.13
C GLU A 173 13.85 -20.22 -15.96
N GLU A 174 15.17 -20.37 -15.94
CA GLU A 174 16.03 -19.64 -15.02
C GLU A 174 16.43 -18.29 -15.65
N PHE A 175 16.23 -17.22 -14.89
CA PHE A 175 16.52 -15.86 -15.34
C PHE A 175 17.49 -15.15 -14.40
N THR A 176 18.20 -14.15 -14.93
CA THR A 176 19.03 -13.25 -14.13
C THR A 176 18.26 -11.98 -13.80
N MET A 177 18.22 -11.59 -12.52
CA MET A 177 17.57 -10.36 -12.06
C MET A 177 18.56 -9.18 -12.07
N VAL A 178 18.14 -8.05 -12.64
CA VAL A 178 18.86 -6.78 -12.59
C VAL A 178 17.99 -5.77 -11.83
N LEU A 179 18.53 -5.17 -10.78
CA LEU A 179 17.82 -4.19 -9.95
C LEU A 179 18.09 -2.76 -10.45
N GLY A 180 17.03 -1.99 -10.69
CA GLY A 180 17.13 -0.57 -11.06
C GLY A 180 17.42 0.34 -9.87
N SER A 181 17.69 1.62 -10.13
CA SER A 181 18.06 2.62 -9.13
C SER A 181 16.90 3.17 -8.29
N GLY A 182 15.65 2.91 -8.68
CA GLY A 182 14.48 3.52 -8.05
C GLY A 182 14.29 4.99 -8.46
N VAL A 183 13.80 5.81 -7.54
CA VAL A 183 13.51 7.23 -7.77
C VAL A 183 14.80 8.06 -7.82
N TYR A 184 14.86 9.03 -8.74
CA TYR A 184 15.90 10.06 -8.71
C TYR A 184 15.70 10.98 -7.50
N ARG A 185 16.81 11.35 -6.83
CA ARG A 185 16.81 12.18 -5.61
C ARG A 185 17.72 13.39 -5.78
#